data_AF-A0A835IIE9-F1
#
_entry.id   AF-A0A835IIE9-F1
#
_cell.length_a   1.000
_cell.length_b   1.000
_cell.length_c   1.000
_cell.angle_alpha   90.00
_cell.angle_beta   90.00
_cell.angle_gamma   90.00
#
_symmetry.space_group_name_H-M   'P 1'
#
loop_
_entity.id
_entity.type
_entity.pdbx_description
1 polymer ?
#
loop_
_entity_poly.entity_id
_entity_poly.type
_entity_poly.pdbx_seq_one_letter_code
_entity_poly.pdbx_strand_id
1 'polypeptide(L)' 'MSMFCKLNLTLHAETQHQFSAKHPDWGFWNFIPLSEPRDPDRGFLLDDTLIEEDVFPFRPLNGLVVTLSVDF' A
#
# COMPACT_ATOMS: atom_id res chain seq x y z
N MET A 1 -7.93 -24.03 -1.25
CA MET A 1 -8.15 -22.58 -1.38
C MET A 1 -6.87 -21.88 -0.98
N SER A 2 -5.94 -21.73 -1.92
CA SER A 2 -4.69 -21.00 -1.71
C SER A 2 -4.93 -19.58 -2.23
N MET A 3 -5.10 -18.62 -1.33
CA MET A 3 -5.20 -17.19 -1.66
C MET A 3 -3.82 -16.58 -2.01
N PHE A 4 -2.81 -17.41 -2.31
CA PHE A 4 -1.43 -16.97 -2.57
C PHE A 4 -0.94 -17.27 -3.98
N CYS A 5 -1.80 -17.72 -4.90
CA CYS A 5 -1.40 -17.96 -6.28
C CYS A 5 -2.04 -16.94 -7.22
N LYS A 6 -1.35 -15.81 -7.46
CA LYS A 6 -1.18 -15.13 -8.76
C LYS A 6 -0.72 -13.67 -8.56
N LEU A 7 0.54 -13.43 -8.26
CA LEU A 7 1.27 -12.24 -8.71
C LEU A 7 2.76 -12.58 -8.61
N ASN A 8 3.50 -12.53 -9.72
CA ASN A 8 4.95 -12.72 -9.75
C ASN A 8 5.56 -11.36 -10.12
N LEU A 9 5.31 -10.37 -9.26
CA LEU A 9 5.74 -8.98 -9.40
C LEU A 9 6.19 -8.52 -8.02
N THR A 10 7.35 -8.96 -7.55
CA THR A 10 7.88 -8.55 -6.24
C THR A 10 8.37 -7.09 -6.32
N LEU A 11 7.45 -6.15 -6.23
CA LEU A 11 7.70 -4.71 -6.12
C LEU A 11 7.61 -4.34 -4.64
N HIS A 12 8.75 -4.35 -3.96
CA HIS A 12 8.85 -3.85 -2.59
C HIS A 12 9.10 -2.34 -2.64
N ALA A 13 8.15 -1.57 -2.10
CA ALA A 13 8.29 -0.12 -1.97
C ALA A 13 8.20 0.28 -0.50
N GLU A 14 9.18 1.07 -0.04
CA GLU A 14 9.21 1.63 1.31
C GLU A 14 9.33 3.15 1.22
N THR A 15 8.54 3.86 2.03
CA THR A 15 8.73 5.28 2.28
C THR A 15 8.79 5.53 3.79
N GLN A 16 9.36 6.66 4.23
CA GLN A 16 9.25 7.14 5.62
C GLN A 16 8.78 8.61 5.69
N HIS A 17 7.98 8.96 6.71
CA HIS A 17 7.52 10.34 6.92
C HIS A 17 7.39 10.72 8.38
N GLN A 18 7.74 11.97 8.65
CA GLN A 18 7.52 12.61 9.93
C GLN A 18 6.30 13.53 9.82
N PHE A 19 5.22 13.17 10.52
CA PHE A 19 4.00 13.98 10.52
C PHE A 19 4.25 15.35 11.14
N SER A 20 3.74 16.39 10.49
CA SER A 20 3.72 17.75 11.01
C SER A 20 2.43 18.45 10.59
N ALA A 21 2.02 19.50 11.30
CA ALA A 21 0.84 20.28 10.92
C ALA A 21 0.91 20.87 9.49
N LYS A 22 2.12 20.97 8.91
CA LYS A 22 2.34 21.43 7.53
C LYS A 22 2.33 20.30 6.50
N HIS A 23 2.57 19.07 6.93
CA HIS A 23 2.65 17.88 6.08
C HIS A 23 1.85 16.76 6.78
N PRO A 24 0.51 16.88 6.79
CA PRO A 24 -0.36 15.95 7.51
C PRO A 24 -0.53 14.62 6.77
N ASP A 25 -0.24 14.60 5.46
CA ASP A 25 -0.51 13.46 4.58
C ASP A 25 0.78 12.83 4.08
N TRP A 26 0.67 11.56 3.69
CA TRP A 26 1.81 10.77 3.25
C TRP A 26 1.37 9.47 2.53
N GLY A 27 2.23 8.92 1.66
CA GLY A 27 1.97 7.71 0.89
C GLY A 27 2.78 7.65 -0.41
N PHE A 28 2.30 6.89 -1.38
CA PHE A 28 2.89 6.77 -2.72
C PHE A 28 2.08 7.56 -3.76
N TRP A 29 2.76 8.29 -4.65
CA TRP A 29 2.09 8.92 -5.80
C TRP A 29 1.53 7.90 -6.79
N ASN A 30 2.20 6.76 -6.92
CA ASN A 30 1.78 5.65 -7.78
C ASN A 30 1.87 4.37 -6.94
N PHE A 31 0.75 3.96 -6.35
CA PHE A 31 0.65 2.74 -5.53
C PHE A 31 0.62 1.48 -6.40
N ILE A 32 -0.35 1.42 -7.32
CA ILE A 32 -0.52 0.32 -8.28
C ILE A 32 -0.92 0.90 -9.65
N PRO A 33 -0.39 0.40 -10.78
CA PRO A 33 -0.88 0.79 -12.10
C PRO A 33 -2.37 0.46 -12.23
N LEU A 34 -3.19 1.42 -12.67
CA LEU A 34 -4.65 1.23 -12.83
C LEU A 34 -5.05 0.05 -13.73
N SER A 35 -4.13 -0.48 -14.55
CA SER A 35 -4.35 -1.69 -15.34
C SER A 35 -4.46 -2.95 -14.49
N GLU A 36 -3.81 -3.01 -13.32
CA GLU A 36 -3.83 -4.20 -12.47
C GLU A 36 -5.14 -4.37 -11.68
N PRO A 37 -5.69 -3.35 -10.99
CA PRO A 37 -6.94 -3.52 -10.29
C PRO A 37 -8.14 -3.63 -11.24
N ARG A 38 -8.01 -3.15 -12.47
CA ARG A 38 -9.05 -3.32 -13.52
C ARG A 38 -9.03 -4.69 -14.18
N ASP A 39 -8.01 -5.50 -13.94
CA ASP A 39 -7.91 -6.84 -14.49
C ASP A 39 -8.78 -7.79 -13.64
N PRO A 40 -9.93 -8.29 -14.17
CA PRO A 40 -10.81 -9.17 -13.42
C PRO A 40 -10.14 -10.50 -13.05
N ASP A 41 -9.08 -10.90 -13.76
CA ASP A 41 -8.33 -12.14 -13.45
C ASP A 41 -7.41 -11.99 -12.22
N ARG A 42 -7.15 -10.76 -11.76
CA ARG A 42 -6.32 -10.47 -10.58
C ARG A 42 -7.11 -10.41 -9.29
N GLY A 43 -8.42 -10.13 -9.35
CA GLY A 43 -9.30 -10.20 -8.18
C GLY A 43 -9.17 -9.05 -7.18
N PHE A 44 -8.57 -7.92 -7.57
CA PHE A 44 -8.49 -6.71 -6.74
C PHE A 44 -9.81 -5.93 -6.67
N LEU A 45 -10.61 -5.95 -7.74
CA LEU A 45 -11.87 -5.22 -7.85
C LEU A 45 -13.04 -6.19 -7.80
N LEU A 46 -13.92 -6.03 -6.82
CA LEU A 46 -15.18 -6.77 -6.70
C LEU A 46 -16.32 -5.76 -6.65
N ASP A 47 -17.30 -5.89 -7.55
CA ASP A 47 -18.46 -4.98 -7.63
C ASP A 47 -18.08 -3.49 -7.64
N ASP A 48 -17.14 -3.10 -8.51
CA ASP A 48 -16.56 -1.75 -8.61
C ASP A 48 -15.97 -1.21 -7.28
N THR A 49 -15.69 -2.11 -6.33
CA THR A 49 -15.14 -1.79 -5.02
C THR A 49 -13.75 -2.39 -4.87
N LEU A 50 -12.77 -1.55 -4.53
CA LEU A 50 -11.41 -1.94 -4.17
C LEU A 50 -11.27 -1.79 -2.65
N ILE A 51 -10.73 -2.82 -1.99
CA ILE A 51 -10.41 -2.78 -0.56
C ILE A 51 -8.89 -2.66 -0.41
N GLU A 52 -8.45 -1.65 0.33
CA GLU A 52 -7.04 -1.40 0.67
C GLU A 52 -6.87 -1.62 2.18
N GLU A 53 -5.80 -2.31 2.58
CA GLU A 53 -5.44 -2.49 3.99
C GLU A 53 -4.09 -1.83 4.26
N ASP A 54 -4.08 -0.86 5.17
CA ASP A 54 -2.85 -0.21 5.63
C ASP A 54 -2.42 -0.76 6.98
N VAL A 55 -1.15 -1.18 7.07
CA VAL A 55 -0.51 -1.56 8.32
C VAL A 55 0.56 -0.53 8.68
N PHE A 56 0.31 0.22 9.75
CA PHE A 56 1.26 1.22 10.26
C PHE A 56 2.00 0.70 11.50
N PRO A 57 3.22 0.18 11.36
CA PRO A 57 4.04 -0.15 12.52
C PRO A 57 4.47 1.14 13.23
N PHE A 58 3.84 1.43 14.37
CA PHE A 58 4.24 2.57 15.21
C PHE A 58 5.63 2.33 15.81
N ARG A 59 6.63 3.09 15.36
CA ARG A 59 7.98 3.09 15.92
C ARG A 59 8.23 4.43 16.63
N PRO A 60 8.26 4.48 17.96
CA PRO A 60 8.57 5.73 18.67
C PRO A 60 10.05 6.08 18.48
N LEU A 61 10.35 7.02 17.57
CA LEU A 61 11.70 7.53 17.30
C LEU A 61 11.70 9.06 17.39
N ASN A 62 11.90 9.64 18.59
CA ASN A 62 12.15 11.07 18.81
C ASN A 62 11.28 12.05 17.98
N GLY A 63 10.06 11.62 17.64
CA GLY A 63 9.25 12.13 16.54
C GLY A 63 8.27 11.03 16.07
N LEU A 64 7.10 11.42 15.58
CA LEU A 64 6.11 10.49 15.05
C LEU A 64 6.50 10.16 13.60
N VAL A 65 7.53 9.33 13.46
CA VAL A 65 7.96 8.78 12.16
C VAL A 65 7.21 7.48 11.93
N VAL A 66 6.54 7.40 10.80
CA VAL A 66 5.84 6.18 10.37
C VAL A 66 6.56 5.65 9.14
N THR A 67 6.56 4.32 8.99
CA THR A 67 7.08 3.59 7.83
C THR A 67 5.92 2.89 7.14
N LEU A 68 5.81 3.04 5.82
CA LEU A 68 4.83 2.36 4.98
C LEU A 68 5.62 1.44 4.05
N SER A 69 5.32 0.16 4.13
CA SER A 69 5.89 -0.88 3.27
C SER A 69 4.74 -1.60 2.58
N VAL A 70 4.83 -1.74 1.26
CA VAL A 70 3.81 -2.41 0.45
C VAL A 70 4.48 -3.52 -0.34
N ASP A 71 3.90 -4.71 -0.26
CA ASP A 71 4.34 -5.92 -0.95
C ASP A 71 3.18 -6.38 -1.87
N PHE A 72 3.41 -6.38 -3.18
CA PHE A 72 2.46 -6.85 -4.21
C PHE A 72 2.88 -8.21 -4.81
#